data_AF-A0A1V5A6U8-F1
#
_entry.id   AF-A0A1V5A6U8-F1
#
_cell.length_a   1.000
_cell.length_b   1.000
_cell.length_c   1.000
_cell.angle_alpha   90.00
_cell.angle_beta   90.00
_cell.angle_gamma   90.00
#
_symmetry.space_group_name_H-M   'P 1'
#
loop_
_entity.id
_entity.type
_entity.pdbx_description
1 polymer ?
#
loop_
_entity_poly.entity_id
_entity_poly.type
_entity_poly.pdbx_seq_one_letter_code
_entity_poly.pdbx_strand_id
1 'polypeptide(L)'
;MGSTEKEWRDTAAGAAVARSVLSAEPADCIPLIGFGGTHYAARQTHIALNTRGAFGHISHTREVTSLDAAMIDQMRERTGAVAAYIDRKAIPGKDLARLEGLLSERRIRPLNEGDLMHFGDMSWETYMRVLSLAEQIVPGCRVNLHGQCPDGQPVKIDLDPLLLEEAWRCSQNEFLDGLDTLPLIRLSTQKKPVWPSFITIGENSGNVLHDLISLCVNIIRRGEITFVEGDHLTVFRHRFDPGRARSLGIPPGPLYGQLMNGCTVRVGDREVTPDMVRTRSEKRIHIPGLEKFL
;
A
#
# COMPACT_ATOMS: atom_id res chain seq x y z
N MET A 1 -7.37 21.27 31.03
CA MET A 1 -7.56 20.09 31.91
C MET A 1 -9.04 19.96 32.20
N GLY A 2 -9.59 18.76 32.15
CA GLY A 2 -11.02 18.53 32.32
C GLY A 2 -11.31 17.11 32.80
N SER A 3 -12.53 16.79 33.19
CA SER A 3 -13.73 17.61 32.96
C SER A 3 -14.38 18.18 34.23
N THR A 4 -13.82 17.97 35.41
CA THR A 4 -14.38 18.49 36.67
C THR A 4 -13.39 19.33 37.47
N GLU A 5 -13.88 20.00 38.52
CA GLU A 5 -13.04 20.78 39.43
C GLU A 5 -11.90 19.97 40.06
N LYS A 6 -12.10 18.66 40.24
CA LYS A 6 -11.05 17.76 40.73
C LYS A 6 -9.83 17.77 39.80
N GLU A 7 -10.03 17.63 38.49
CA GLU A 7 -8.93 17.64 37.52
C GLU A 7 -8.36 19.05 37.31
N TRP A 8 -9.14 20.11 37.55
CA TRP A 8 -8.65 21.49 37.44
C TRP A 8 -7.66 21.87 38.55
N ARG A 9 -7.85 21.31 39.75
CA ARG A 9 -7.00 21.55 40.93
C ARG A 9 -5.82 20.56 41.02
N ASP A 10 -5.70 19.61 40.11
CA ASP A 10 -4.58 18.66 40.07
C ASP A 10 -3.28 19.38 39.65
N THR A 11 -2.34 19.48 40.59
CA THR A 11 -1.06 20.17 40.39
C THR A 11 -0.14 19.41 39.44
N ALA A 12 -0.21 18.08 39.39
CA ALA A 12 0.59 17.28 38.48
C ALA A 12 0.09 17.44 37.04
N ALA A 13 -1.23 17.44 36.84
CA ALA A 13 -1.84 17.75 35.55
C ALA A 13 -1.51 19.18 35.10
N GLY A 14 -1.58 20.15 36.02
CA GLY A 14 -1.23 21.55 35.74
C GLY A 14 0.23 21.72 35.30
N ALA A 15 1.15 21.05 36.01
CA ALA A 15 2.56 21.05 35.66
C ALA A 15 2.83 20.38 34.30
N ALA A 16 2.09 19.32 33.96
CA ALA A 16 2.20 18.67 32.65
C ALA A 16 1.76 19.62 31.51
N VAL A 17 0.60 20.29 31.65
CA VAL A 17 0.12 21.26 30.66
C VAL A 17 1.09 22.44 30.52
N ALA A 18 1.60 22.97 31.63
CA ALA A 18 2.56 24.07 31.61
C ALA A 18 3.85 23.69 30.86
N ARG A 19 4.39 22.49 31.12
CA ARG A 19 5.55 21.98 30.37
C ARG A 19 5.25 21.83 28.89
N SER A 20 4.10 21.26 28.53
CA SER A 20 3.69 21.12 27.12
C SER A 20 3.58 22.45 26.40
N VAL A 21 3.06 23.50 27.04
CA VAL A 21 3.00 24.85 26.46
C VAL A 21 4.39 25.45 26.30
N LEU A 22 5.25 25.33 27.32
CA LEU A 22 6.61 25.88 27.27
C LEU A 22 7.53 25.14 26.29
N SER A 23 7.28 23.86 26.03
CA SER A 23 8.03 23.06 25.05
C SER A 23 7.40 23.03 23.67
N ALA A 24 6.28 23.74 23.45
CA ALA A 24 5.60 23.72 22.17
C ALA A 24 6.39 24.55 21.16
N GLU A 25 6.85 23.91 20.10
CA GLU A 25 7.55 24.55 18.98
C GLU A 25 6.86 24.18 17.66
N PRO A 26 6.86 25.07 16.64
CA PRO A 26 6.34 24.73 15.32
C PRO A 26 7.07 23.51 14.74
N ALA A 27 6.32 22.45 14.45
CA ALA A 27 6.84 21.29 13.76
C ALA A 27 6.59 21.38 12.24
N ASP A 28 7.43 20.72 11.46
CA ASP A 28 7.15 20.47 10.05
C ASP A 28 6.03 19.43 9.92
N CYS A 29 4.80 19.93 9.84
CA CYS A 29 3.57 19.15 9.83
C CYS A 29 2.82 19.33 8.51
N ILE A 30 1.93 18.37 8.23
CA ILE A 30 0.93 18.45 7.15
C ILE A 30 -0.35 19.01 7.77
N PRO A 31 -0.76 20.26 7.48
CA PRO A 31 -1.93 20.85 8.10
C PRO A 31 -3.23 20.28 7.50
N LEU A 32 -4.13 19.83 8.36
CA LEU A 32 -5.34 19.08 8.00
C LEU A 32 -6.60 19.69 8.64
N ILE A 33 -7.71 19.59 7.91
CA ILE A 33 -9.06 19.65 8.50
C ILE A 33 -9.60 18.23 8.71
N GLY A 34 -10.24 17.99 9.85
CA GLY A 34 -10.73 16.67 10.25
C GLY A 34 -12.25 16.56 10.22
N PHE A 35 -12.77 15.40 9.84
CA PHE A 35 -14.20 15.11 9.86
C PHE A 35 -14.50 13.74 10.47
N GLY A 36 -15.58 13.65 11.22
CA GLY A 36 -16.09 12.41 11.79
C GLY A 36 -15.44 12.04 13.13
N GLY A 37 -16.08 11.10 13.81
CA GLY A 37 -15.72 10.67 15.15
C GLY A 37 -16.59 11.33 16.23
N THR A 38 -16.30 11.00 17.48
CA THR A 38 -16.93 11.64 18.65
C THR A 38 -16.32 13.01 18.91
N HIS A 39 -16.82 13.74 19.90
CA HIS A 39 -16.26 15.03 20.33
C HIS A 39 -14.82 14.95 20.86
N TYR A 40 -14.30 13.73 21.09
CA TYR A 40 -12.91 13.49 21.47
C TYR A 40 -11.97 13.20 20.28
N ALA A 41 -12.50 13.04 19.05
CA ALA A 41 -11.71 12.89 17.82
C ALA A 41 -10.57 11.85 17.91
N ALA A 42 -10.84 10.66 18.47
CA ALA A 42 -9.82 9.68 18.82
C ALA A 42 -8.91 9.25 17.64
N ARG A 43 -9.45 9.17 16.42
CA ARG A 43 -8.66 8.86 15.21
C ARG A 43 -7.72 10.00 14.83
N GLN A 44 -8.20 11.23 14.89
CA GLN A 44 -7.42 12.42 14.64
C GLN A 44 -6.31 12.58 15.70
N THR A 45 -6.61 12.28 16.97
CA THR A 45 -5.59 12.21 18.04
C THR A 45 -4.53 11.16 17.75
N HIS A 46 -4.92 9.95 17.33
CA HIS A 46 -3.98 8.91 16.95
C HIS A 46 -3.06 9.36 15.82
N ILE A 47 -3.61 9.99 14.78
CA ILE A 47 -2.84 10.51 13.65
C ILE A 47 -1.88 11.62 14.10
N ALA A 48 -2.34 12.58 14.90
CA ALA A 48 -1.51 13.70 15.36
C ALA A 48 -0.34 13.27 16.26
N LEU A 49 -0.46 12.14 16.96
CA LEU A 49 0.59 11.60 17.82
C LEU A 49 1.59 10.71 17.08
N ASN A 50 1.17 10.06 16.00
CA ASN A 50 1.99 9.03 15.33
C ASN A 50 2.43 9.42 13.90
N THR A 51 2.00 10.58 13.40
CA THR A 51 2.32 11.07 12.06
C THR A 51 2.60 12.57 12.07
N ARG A 52 2.99 13.12 10.92
CA ARG A 52 3.09 14.58 10.70
C ARG A 52 1.74 15.27 10.47
N GLY A 53 0.62 14.54 10.43
CA GLY A 53 -0.70 15.14 10.25
C GLY A 53 -1.10 16.01 11.45
N ALA A 54 -1.23 17.33 11.25
CA ALA A 54 -1.62 18.27 12.30
C ALA A 54 -3.00 18.85 12.00
N PHE A 55 -3.93 18.72 12.95
CA PHE A 55 -5.31 19.17 12.76
C PHE A 55 -5.52 20.58 13.31
N GLY A 56 -6.12 21.45 12.51
CA GLY A 56 -6.76 22.67 13.01
C GLY A 56 -8.22 22.40 13.36
N HIS A 57 -9.13 22.72 12.45
CA HIS A 57 -10.55 22.47 12.66
C HIS A 57 -10.90 20.99 12.51
N ILE A 58 -11.71 20.48 13.45
CA ILE A 58 -12.27 19.12 13.43
C ILE A 58 -13.80 19.23 13.60
N SER A 59 -14.57 18.69 12.66
CA SER A 59 -16.02 18.57 12.77
C SER A 59 -16.40 17.13 13.16
N HIS A 60 -17.03 16.97 14.31
CA HIS A 60 -17.50 15.66 14.78
C HIS A 60 -18.71 15.18 13.98
N THR A 61 -18.97 13.86 13.97
CA THR A 61 -19.98 13.23 13.11
C THR A 61 -21.34 13.94 13.10
N ARG A 62 -21.82 14.41 14.27
CA ARG A 62 -23.14 15.05 14.40
C ARG A 62 -23.25 16.40 13.68
N GLU A 63 -22.14 17.12 13.49
CA GLU A 63 -22.09 18.41 12.79
C GLU A 63 -21.67 18.27 11.33
N VAL A 64 -21.30 17.07 10.87
CA VAL A 64 -20.92 16.88 9.47
C VAL A 64 -22.06 17.26 8.54
N THR A 65 -23.33 17.11 8.94
CA THR A 65 -24.50 17.47 8.12
C THR A 65 -24.81 18.96 8.08
N SER A 66 -24.40 19.72 9.11
CA SER A 66 -24.59 21.18 9.17
C SER A 66 -23.53 21.94 8.36
N LEU A 67 -22.42 21.30 8.02
CA LEU A 67 -21.38 21.90 7.18
C LEU A 67 -21.88 22.22 5.77
N ASP A 68 -21.60 23.45 5.35
CA ASP A 68 -21.78 23.92 3.99
C ASP A 68 -20.44 24.25 3.32
N ALA A 69 -20.58 24.71 2.08
CA ALA A 69 -19.52 25.22 1.24
C ALA A 69 -18.58 26.23 1.93
N ALA A 70 -19.17 27.30 2.46
CA ALA A 70 -18.44 28.43 3.02
C ALA A 70 -17.76 28.06 4.33
N MET A 71 -18.39 27.20 5.14
CA MET A 71 -17.80 26.69 6.37
C MET A 71 -16.53 25.86 6.08
N ILE A 72 -16.55 25.00 5.06
CA ILE A 72 -15.35 24.23 4.68
C ILE A 72 -14.23 25.14 4.18
N ASP A 73 -14.56 26.16 3.39
CA ASP A 73 -13.57 27.15 2.93
C ASP A 73 -12.95 27.91 4.11
N GLN A 74 -13.75 28.31 5.10
CA GLN A 74 -13.25 28.92 6.34
C GLN A 74 -12.40 27.95 7.17
N MET A 75 -12.83 26.70 7.34
CA MET A 75 -12.04 25.67 8.04
C MET A 75 -10.67 25.51 7.39
N ARG A 76 -10.61 25.45 6.05
CA ARG A 76 -9.35 25.34 5.29
C ARG A 76 -8.47 26.57 5.50
N GLU A 77 -9.01 27.76 5.26
CA GLU A 77 -8.26 29.02 5.33
C GLU A 77 -7.71 29.28 6.73
N ARG A 78 -8.55 29.16 7.76
CA ARG A 78 -8.15 29.42 9.16
C ARG A 78 -7.18 28.38 9.71
N THR A 79 -7.19 27.17 9.17
CA THR A 79 -6.22 26.13 9.52
C THR A 79 -4.92 26.25 8.72
N GLY A 80 -4.95 26.88 7.54
CA GLY A 80 -3.90 26.70 6.53
C GLY A 80 -3.85 25.28 5.99
N ALA A 81 -4.98 24.56 5.98
CA ALA A 81 -5.02 23.15 5.64
C ALA A 81 -4.73 22.89 4.16
N VAL A 82 -3.85 21.93 3.90
CA VAL A 82 -3.51 21.49 2.54
C VAL A 82 -4.34 20.27 2.11
N ALA A 83 -4.89 19.55 3.09
CA ALA A 83 -5.71 18.36 2.87
C ALA A 83 -6.77 18.18 3.97
N ALA A 84 -7.61 17.16 3.80
CA ALA A 84 -8.59 16.72 4.79
C ALA A 84 -8.31 15.30 5.26
N TYR A 85 -8.80 14.94 6.45
CA TYR A 85 -8.95 13.56 6.89
C TYR A 85 -10.40 13.29 7.25
N ILE A 86 -10.91 12.12 6.87
CA ILE A 86 -12.27 11.70 7.17
C ILE A 86 -12.23 10.37 7.90
N ASP A 87 -12.74 10.31 9.13
CA ASP A 87 -13.08 9.04 9.78
C ASP A 87 -14.34 8.47 9.12
N ARG A 88 -14.12 7.81 7.98
CA ARG A 88 -15.20 7.30 7.12
C ARG A 88 -16.15 6.36 7.86
N LYS A 89 -15.62 5.58 8.82
CA LYS A 89 -16.41 4.60 9.58
C LYS A 89 -17.35 5.28 10.58
N ALA A 90 -17.04 6.51 10.97
CA ALA A 90 -17.85 7.27 11.90
C ALA A 90 -18.95 8.11 11.22
N ILE A 91 -19.01 8.18 9.89
CA ILE A 91 -19.97 9.02 9.16
C ILE A 91 -20.93 8.14 8.35
N PRO A 92 -22.26 8.34 8.45
CA PRO A 92 -23.23 7.63 7.61
C PRO A 92 -22.97 7.82 6.11
N GLY A 93 -23.20 6.78 5.30
CA GLY A 93 -22.80 6.78 3.88
C GLY A 93 -23.37 7.94 3.05
N LYS A 94 -24.61 8.37 3.30
CA LYS A 94 -25.22 9.52 2.63
C LYS A 94 -24.48 10.83 2.94
N ASP A 95 -24.13 11.03 4.21
CA ASP A 95 -23.47 12.25 4.68
C ASP A 95 -21.99 12.26 4.26
N LEU A 96 -21.35 11.09 4.23
CA LEU A 96 -20.01 10.90 3.71
C LEU A 96 -19.94 11.28 2.22
N ALA A 97 -20.86 10.78 1.39
CA ALA A 97 -20.89 11.12 -0.03
C ALA A 97 -21.10 12.63 -0.27
N ARG A 98 -21.95 13.27 0.54
CA ARG A 98 -22.15 14.73 0.51
C ARG A 98 -20.87 15.48 0.87
N LEU A 99 -20.20 15.08 1.95
CA LEU A 99 -18.94 15.68 2.39
C LEU A 99 -17.83 15.51 1.34
N GLU A 100 -17.71 14.32 0.75
CA GLU A 100 -16.75 14.06 -0.32
C GLU A 100 -17.01 14.94 -1.55
N GLY A 101 -18.28 15.16 -1.91
CA GLY A 101 -18.66 16.11 -2.96
C GLY A 101 -18.19 17.53 -2.65
N LEU A 102 -18.45 18.02 -1.44
CA LEU A 102 -18.02 19.36 -1.02
C LEU A 102 -16.50 19.51 -1.04
N LEU A 103 -15.75 18.52 -0.56
CA LEU A 103 -14.29 18.54 -0.57
C LEU A 103 -13.74 18.49 -2.01
N SER A 104 -14.34 17.65 -2.86
CA SER A 104 -13.96 17.51 -4.28
C SER A 104 -14.13 18.80 -5.07
N GLU A 105 -15.27 19.49 -4.92
CA GLU A 105 -15.53 20.80 -5.56
C GLU A 105 -14.47 21.85 -5.18
N ARG A 106 -13.96 21.78 -3.94
CA ARG A 106 -12.95 22.69 -3.39
C ARG A 106 -11.52 22.25 -3.64
N ARG A 107 -11.34 21.11 -4.34
CA ARG A 107 -10.05 20.46 -4.60
C ARG A 107 -9.29 20.17 -3.29
N ILE A 108 -10.00 19.90 -2.21
CA ILE A 108 -9.43 19.48 -0.93
C ILE A 108 -9.33 17.96 -0.97
N ARG A 109 -8.11 17.43 -0.99
CA ARG A 109 -7.87 16.00 -1.06
C ARG A 109 -8.08 15.35 0.32
N PRO A 110 -8.92 14.33 0.44
CA PRO A 110 -8.90 13.46 1.62
C PRO A 110 -7.66 12.57 1.59
N LEU A 111 -6.89 12.57 2.68
CA LEU A 111 -5.84 11.60 2.93
C LEU A 111 -6.38 10.47 3.81
N ASN A 112 -5.84 9.28 3.61
CA ASN A 112 -6.05 8.15 4.52
C ASN A 112 -4.90 8.03 5.54
N GLU A 113 -5.10 7.21 6.56
CA GLU A 113 -4.10 6.99 7.61
C GLU A 113 -2.79 6.40 7.05
N GLY A 114 -2.89 5.50 6.07
CA GLY A 114 -1.74 4.93 5.37
C GLY A 114 -0.92 6.00 4.64
N ASP A 115 -1.57 6.95 3.96
CA ASP A 115 -0.85 8.07 3.34
C ASP A 115 0.00 8.80 4.38
N LEU A 116 -0.64 9.20 5.51
CA LEU A 116 -0.04 9.97 6.59
C LEU A 116 1.11 9.25 7.31
N MET A 117 1.02 7.93 7.46
CA MET A 117 2.09 7.12 8.06
C MET A 117 3.35 7.06 7.19
N HIS A 118 3.21 7.14 5.87
CA HIS A 118 4.32 6.98 4.92
C HIS A 118 4.87 8.30 4.36
N PHE A 119 4.32 9.46 4.77
CA PHE A 119 4.87 10.76 4.38
C PHE A 119 6.35 10.88 4.76
N GLY A 120 6.79 10.29 5.89
CA GLY A 120 8.19 10.41 6.35
C GLY A 120 8.61 11.88 6.35
N ASP A 121 9.69 12.20 5.63
CA ASP A 121 10.20 13.56 5.46
C ASP A 121 9.70 14.26 4.18
N MET A 122 8.87 13.59 3.37
CA MET A 122 8.33 14.16 2.13
C MET A 122 7.53 15.44 2.39
N SER A 123 7.80 16.48 1.60
CA SER A 123 7.01 17.72 1.64
C SER A 123 5.67 17.57 0.92
N TRP A 124 4.71 18.44 1.26
CA TRP A 124 3.44 18.49 0.53
C TRP A 124 3.63 18.80 -0.96
N GLU A 125 4.61 19.63 -1.32
CA GLU A 125 4.94 19.96 -2.70
C GLU A 125 5.41 18.73 -3.48
N THR A 126 6.30 17.92 -2.88
CA THR A 126 6.74 16.65 -3.46
C THR A 126 5.59 15.68 -3.61
N TYR A 127 4.72 15.55 -2.62
CA TYR A 127 3.54 14.70 -2.73
C TYR A 127 2.62 15.14 -3.89
N MET A 128 2.41 16.45 -4.08
CA MET A 128 1.66 16.96 -5.23
C MET A 128 2.34 16.65 -6.57
N ARG A 129 3.68 16.70 -6.64
CA ARG A 129 4.44 16.27 -7.82
C ARG A 129 4.30 14.75 -8.06
N VAL A 130 4.30 13.92 -7.02
CA VAL A 130 4.03 12.48 -7.12
C VAL A 130 2.64 12.23 -7.70
N LEU A 131 1.60 12.93 -7.20
CA LEU A 131 0.24 12.80 -7.73
C LEU A 131 0.15 13.23 -9.20
N SER A 132 0.82 14.32 -9.58
CA SER A 132 0.86 14.78 -10.96
C SER A 132 1.54 13.77 -11.88
N LEU A 133 2.68 13.20 -11.46
CA LEU A 133 3.39 12.17 -12.22
C LEU A 133 2.55 10.88 -12.30
N ALA A 134 1.88 10.48 -11.23
CA ALA A 134 1.00 9.31 -11.22
C ALA A 134 -0.14 9.45 -12.25
N GLU A 135 -0.77 10.62 -12.33
CA GLU A 135 -1.82 10.91 -13.32
C GLU A 135 -1.27 10.85 -14.76
N GLN A 136 -0.02 11.28 -14.99
CA GLN A 136 0.63 11.18 -16.30
C GLN A 136 0.96 9.72 -16.68
N ILE A 137 1.35 8.88 -15.71
CA ILE A 137 1.69 7.47 -15.96
C ILE A 137 0.41 6.65 -16.17
N VAL A 138 -0.54 6.75 -15.25
CA VAL A 138 -1.81 6.03 -15.28
C VAL A 138 -2.95 6.96 -14.84
N PRO A 139 -3.70 7.56 -15.78
CA PRO A 139 -4.80 8.44 -15.46
C PRO A 139 -5.83 7.81 -14.53
N GLY A 140 -6.21 8.52 -13.46
CA GLY A 140 -7.19 8.05 -12.47
C GLY A 140 -6.71 6.89 -11.60
N CYS A 141 -5.40 6.63 -11.53
CA CYS A 141 -4.87 5.61 -10.64
C CYS A 141 -4.95 6.01 -9.16
N ARG A 142 -4.89 5.00 -8.29
CA ARG A 142 -4.68 5.17 -6.86
C ARG A 142 -3.20 5.11 -6.56
N VAL A 143 -2.74 6.09 -5.80
CA VAL A 143 -1.38 6.24 -5.29
C VAL A 143 -1.34 5.65 -3.89
N ASN A 144 -0.35 4.80 -3.63
CA ASN A 144 -0.13 4.16 -2.32
C ASN A 144 1.35 4.32 -2.00
N LEU A 145 1.66 5.04 -0.93
CA LEU A 145 3.03 5.20 -0.46
C LEU A 145 3.43 3.95 0.31
N HIS A 146 4.69 3.55 0.15
CA HIS A 146 5.33 2.46 0.85
C HIS A 146 6.67 2.93 1.40
N GLY A 147 7.07 2.37 2.55
CA GLY A 147 8.27 2.79 3.27
C GLY A 147 8.28 4.28 3.65
N GLN A 148 9.42 4.75 4.16
CA GLN A 148 9.61 6.17 4.44
C GLN A 148 10.14 6.86 3.19
N CYS A 149 9.24 7.48 2.43
CA CYS A 149 9.63 8.20 1.22
C CYS A 149 10.32 9.53 1.60
N PRO A 150 11.55 9.78 1.13
CA PRO A 150 12.22 11.07 1.36
C PRO A 150 11.60 12.17 0.51
N ASP A 151 11.99 13.42 0.80
CA ASP A 151 11.70 14.55 -0.07
C ASP A 151 12.62 14.56 -1.30
N GLY A 152 12.19 15.23 -2.37
CA GLY A 152 13.02 15.41 -3.57
C GLY A 152 12.23 15.38 -4.87
N GLN A 153 12.92 15.18 -5.99
CA GLN A 153 12.28 15.12 -7.31
C GLN A 153 11.74 13.71 -7.58
N PRO A 154 10.41 13.52 -7.72
CA PRO A 154 9.85 12.22 -8.04
C PRO A 154 10.17 11.83 -9.48
N VAL A 155 10.53 10.56 -9.67
CA VAL A 155 10.83 9.94 -10.96
C VAL A 155 10.09 8.61 -11.08
N LYS A 156 9.78 8.24 -12.33
CA LYS A 156 9.21 6.94 -12.66
C LYS A 156 10.33 5.89 -12.72
N ILE A 157 10.09 4.73 -12.12
CA ILE A 157 10.87 3.51 -12.37
C ILE A 157 9.94 2.43 -12.95
N ASP A 158 10.48 1.61 -13.84
CA ASP A 158 9.75 0.52 -14.50
C ASP A 158 10.30 -0.83 -14.05
N LEU A 159 9.40 -1.71 -13.63
CA LEU A 159 9.66 -3.11 -13.34
C LEU A 159 9.18 -3.95 -14.52
N ASP A 160 9.95 -4.99 -14.89
CA ASP A 160 9.54 -5.90 -15.95
C ASP A 160 8.14 -6.51 -15.63
N PRO A 161 7.16 -6.40 -16.53
CA PRO A 161 5.80 -6.88 -16.27
C PRO A 161 5.73 -8.38 -15.98
N LEU A 162 6.59 -9.19 -16.61
CA LEU A 162 6.60 -10.64 -16.38
C LEU A 162 7.19 -10.95 -15.01
N LEU A 163 8.24 -10.25 -14.59
CA LEU A 163 8.81 -10.36 -13.25
C LEU A 163 7.77 -10.02 -12.19
N LEU A 164 7.06 -8.90 -12.36
CA LEU A 164 5.99 -8.48 -11.46
C LEU A 164 4.86 -9.53 -11.38
N GLU A 165 4.36 -9.97 -12.53
CA GLU A 165 3.30 -10.98 -12.60
C GLU A 165 3.71 -12.27 -11.89
N GLU A 166 4.96 -12.69 -12.04
CA GLU A 166 5.48 -13.89 -11.40
C GLU A 166 5.63 -13.75 -9.89
N ALA A 167 6.21 -12.66 -9.41
CA ALA A 167 6.33 -12.40 -7.98
C ALA A 167 4.94 -12.29 -7.32
N TRP A 168 4.04 -11.51 -7.91
CA TRP A 168 2.67 -11.33 -7.42
C TRP A 168 1.88 -12.64 -7.37
N ARG A 169 2.08 -13.53 -8.36
CA ARG A 169 1.44 -14.85 -8.39
C ARG A 169 1.99 -15.78 -7.30
N CYS A 170 3.28 -15.71 -7.00
CA CYS A 170 3.91 -16.57 -5.98
C CYS A 170 3.45 -16.19 -4.57
N SER A 171 3.50 -14.91 -4.21
CA SER A 171 3.03 -14.44 -2.90
C SER A 171 2.66 -12.95 -2.93
N GLN A 172 1.37 -12.65 -2.86
CA GLN A 172 0.88 -11.26 -2.82
C GLN A 172 1.23 -10.57 -1.50
N ASN A 173 1.13 -11.30 -0.38
CA ASN A 173 1.42 -10.76 0.95
C ASN A 173 2.91 -10.44 1.10
N GLU A 174 3.81 -11.38 0.79
CA GLU A 174 5.26 -11.10 0.85
C GLU A 174 5.67 -9.96 -0.08
N PHE A 175 5.01 -9.83 -1.24
CA PHE A 175 5.27 -8.73 -2.15
C PHE A 175 4.88 -7.39 -1.51
N LEU A 176 3.66 -7.27 -0.99
CA LEU A 176 3.18 -6.04 -0.36
C LEU A 176 3.98 -5.68 0.91
N ASP A 177 4.23 -6.67 1.77
CA ASP A 177 5.04 -6.48 2.99
C ASP A 177 6.47 -6.05 2.64
N GLY A 178 7.03 -6.61 1.56
CA GLY A 178 8.33 -6.22 1.05
C GLY A 178 8.36 -4.79 0.50
N LEU A 179 7.30 -4.33 -0.16
CA LEU A 179 7.22 -2.93 -0.62
C LEU A 179 7.29 -1.94 0.54
N ASP A 180 6.69 -2.26 1.70
CA ASP A 180 6.71 -1.39 2.89
C ASP A 180 8.12 -1.14 3.45
N THR A 181 9.12 -1.90 2.99
CA THR A 181 10.54 -1.68 3.32
C THR A 181 11.26 -0.74 2.36
N LEU A 182 10.64 -0.36 1.23
CA LEU A 182 11.23 0.42 0.16
C LEU A 182 10.58 1.81 0.05
N PRO A 183 11.35 2.89 -0.14
CA PRO A 183 10.81 4.26 -0.28
C PRO A 183 10.25 4.49 -1.69
N LEU A 184 9.10 3.88 -1.98
CA LEU A 184 8.47 3.93 -3.29
C LEU A 184 6.96 4.13 -3.20
N ILE A 185 6.38 4.49 -4.34
CA ILE A 185 4.96 4.71 -4.51
C ILE A 185 4.44 3.72 -5.54
N ARG A 186 3.47 2.92 -5.11
CA ARG A 186 2.75 1.95 -5.95
C ARG A 186 1.53 2.59 -6.59
N LEU A 187 1.40 2.38 -7.89
CA LEU A 187 0.22 2.75 -8.66
C LEU A 187 -0.73 1.55 -8.80
N SER A 188 -2.02 1.79 -8.64
CA SER A 188 -3.05 0.75 -8.77
C SER A 188 -4.31 1.27 -9.46
N THR A 189 -5.04 0.38 -10.11
CA THR A 189 -6.35 0.66 -10.71
C THR A 189 -7.38 -0.33 -10.18
N GLN A 190 -8.66 -0.13 -10.50
CA GLN A 190 -9.71 -1.08 -10.10
C GLN A 190 -9.46 -2.51 -10.62
N LYS A 191 -8.80 -2.65 -11.77
CA LYS A 191 -8.53 -3.94 -12.42
C LYS A 191 -7.15 -4.50 -12.11
N LYS A 192 -6.18 -3.64 -11.79
CA LYS A 192 -4.78 -4.01 -11.61
C LYS A 192 -4.27 -3.51 -10.26
N PRO A 193 -4.10 -4.39 -9.26
CA PRO A 193 -3.68 -4.00 -7.92
C PRO A 193 -2.23 -3.48 -7.89
N VAL A 194 -1.37 -3.89 -8.82
CA VAL A 194 0.01 -3.37 -8.93
C VAL A 194 0.31 -3.08 -10.39
N TRP A 195 0.56 -1.81 -10.71
CA TRP A 195 1.06 -1.41 -12.02
C TRP A 195 2.58 -1.71 -12.13
N PRO A 196 3.11 -2.06 -13.31
CA PRO A 196 4.54 -2.33 -13.51
C PRO A 196 5.43 -1.09 -13.40
N SER A 197 4.84 0.10 -13.29
CA SER A 197 5.58 1.34 -13.04
C SER A 197 5.32 1.82 -11.62
N PHE A 198 6.39 2.27 -10.97
CA PHE A 198 6.38 2.85 -9.63
C PHE A 198 6.96 4.26 -9.69
N ILE A 199 6.74 5.04 -8.63
CA ILE A 199 7.38 6.35 -8.46
C ILE A 199 8.30 6.26 -7.25
N THR A 200 9.47 6.89 -7.32
CA THR A 200 10.39 7.08 -6.19
C THR A 200 11.11 8.41 -6.34
N ILE A 201 12.04 8.74 -5.46
CA ILE A 201 12.86 9.96 -5.56
C ILE A 201 14.11 9.68 -6.39
N GLY A 202 14.43 10.61 -7.30
CA GLY A 202 15.49 10.45 -8.32
C GLY A 202 16.82 9.98 -7.77
N GLU A 203 17.28 10.56 -6.66
CA GLU A 203 18.54 10.23 -5.99
C GLU A 203 18.63 8.75 -5.55
N ASN A 204 17.50 8.12 -5.23
CA ASN A 204 17.41 6.74 -4.76
C ASN A 204 16.95 5.75 -5.83
N SER A 205 16.61 6.23 -7.03
CA SER A 205 15.91 5.43 -8.06
C SER A 205 16.63 4.15 -8.46
N GLY A 206 17.97 4.18 -8.56
CA GLY A 206 18.78 3.00 -8.86
C GLY A 206 18.73 1.94 -7.77
N ASN A 207 18.89 2.36 -6.50
CA ASN A 207 18.86 1.44 -5.35
C ASN A 207 17.45 0.87 -5.14
N VAL A 208 16.42 1.70 -5.25
CA VAL A 208 15.03 1.27 -5.10
C VAL A 208 14.62 0.28 -6.18
N LEU A 209 14.98 0.53 -7.44
CA LEU A 209 14.76 -0.42 -8.51
C LEU A 209 15.55 -1.72 -8.27
N HIS A 210 16.79 -1.59 -7.76
CA HIS A 210 17.62 -2.74 -7.44
C HIS A 210 16.93 -3.65 -6.41
N ASP A 211 16.54 -3.07 -5.27
CA ASP A 211 15.91 -3.77 -4.17
C ASP A 211 14.54 -4.33 -4.54
N LEU A 212 13.77 -3.62 -5.39
CA LEU A 212 12.48 -4.09 -5.89
C LEU A 212 12.62 -5.34 -6.78
N ILE A 213 13.63 -5.38 -7.66
CA ILE A 213 13.93 -6.56 -8.48
C ILE A 213 14.38 -7.71 -7.56
N SER A 214 15.28 -7.44 -6.61
CA SER A 214 15.75 -8.42 -5.63
C SER A 214 14.60 -9.03 -4.82
N LEU A 215 13.64 -8.21 -4.38
CA LEU A 215 12.41 -8.65 -3.71
C LEU A 215 11.62 -9.61 -4.61
N CYS A 216 11.37 -9.24 -5.86
CA CYS A 216 10.63 -10.09 -6.81
C CYS A 216 11.33 -11.44 -7.04
N VAL A 217 12.63 -11.41 -7.31
CA VAL A 217 13.44 -12.61 -7.55
C VAL A 217 13.41 -13.52 -6.33
N ASN A 218 13.57 -12.98 -5.13
CA ASN A 218 13.55 -13.76 -3.89
C ASN A 218 12.19 -14.42 -3.63
N ILE A 219 11.08 -13.72 -3.88
CA ILE A 219 9.73 -14.29 -3.78
C ILE A 219 9.56 -15.47 -4.77
N ILE A 220 9.99 -15.29 -6.02
CA ILE A 220 9.88 -16.36 -7.04
C ILE A 220 10.76 -17.55 -6.68
N ARG A 221 12.01 -17.32 -6.25
CA ARG A 221 12.95 -18.40 -5.87
C ARG A 221 12.46 -19.23 -4.69
N ARG A 222 11.71 -18.63 -3.75
CA ARG A 222 11.10 -19.35 -2.63
C ARG A 222 9.88 -20.17 -3.05
N GLY A 223 9.12 -19.69 -4.03
CA GLY A 223 7.87 -20.31 -4.46
C GLY A 223 8.00 -21.34 -5.60
N GLU A 224 9.06 -21.26 -6.40
CA GLU A 224 9.16 -22.02 -7.67
C GLU A 224 10.58 -22.55 -7.92
N ILE A 225 10.68 -23.54 -8.80
CA ILE A 225 11.97 -24.03 -9.30
C ILE A 225 12.49 -23.00 -10.29
N THR A 226 13.66 -22.43 -10.01
CA THR A 226 14.25 -21.36 -10.80
C THR A 226 15.66 -21.70 -11.26
N PHE A 227 16.04 -21.18 -12.42
CA PHE A 227 17.40 -21.23 -12.95
C PHE A 227 17.78 -19.83 -13.43
N VAL A 228 19.00 -19.38 -13.14
CA VAL A 228 19.50 -18.09 -13.59
C VAL A 228 20.68 -18.30 -14.52
N GLU A 229 20.62 -17.65 -15.68
CA GLU A 229 21.67 -17.66 -16.69
C GLU A 229 21.86 -16.23 -17.22
N GLY A 230 22.98 -15.61 -16.86
CA GLY A 230 23.24 -14.20 -17.17
C GLY A 230 22.15 -13.30 -16.62
N ASP A 231 21.53 -12.53 -17.53
CA ASP A 231 20.44 -11.59 -17.27
C ASP A 231 19.04 -12.23 -17.41
N HIS A 232 18.92 -13.56 -17.37
CA HIS A 232 17.65 -14.25 -17.49
C HIS A 232 17.32 -15.11 -16.28
N LEU A 233 16.09 -14.95 -15.78
CA LEU A 233 15.47 -15.84 -14.80
C LEU A 233 14.50 -16.78 -15.52
N THR A 234 14.76 -18.08 -15.44
CA THR A 234 13.86 -19.13 -15.95
C THR A 234 13.10 -19.75 -14.79
N VAL A 235 11.77 -19.70 -14.85
CA VAL A 235 10.85 -20.28 -13.88
C VAL A 235 10.25 -21.55 -14.45
N PHE A 236 10.43 -22.68 -13.76
CA PHE A 236 9.85 -23.97 -14.12
C PHE A 236 8.67 -24.31 -13.22
N ARG A 237 7.57 -24.74 -13.83
CA ARG A 237 6.40 -25.24 -13.08
C ARG A 237 6.01 -26.62 -13.53
N HIS A 238 5.70 -27.46 -12.56
CA HIS A 238 5.08 -28.75 -12.78
C HIS A 238 3.60 -28.63 -12.42
N ARG A 239 2.72 -28.84 -13.40
CA ARG A 239 1.27 -28.87 -13.18
C ARG A 239 0.76 -30.27 -13.45
N PHE A 240 -0.09 -30.77 -12.55
CA PHE A 240 -0.84 -31.98 -12.82
C PHE A 240 -1.70 -31.78 -14.07
N ASP A 241 -1.66 -32.75 -14.97
CA ASP A 241 -2.39 -32.78 -16.23
C ASP A 241 -3.47 -33.87 -16.14
N PRO A 242 -4.74 -33.48 -15.89
CA PRO A 242 -5.86 -34.41 -15.84
C PRO A 242 -6.08 -35.19 -17.14
N GLY A 243 -5.66 -34.63 -18.28
CA GLY A 243 -5.73 -35.31 -19.58
C GLY A 243 -4.77 -36.48 -19.66
N ARG A 244 -3.51 -36.27 -19.25
CA ARG A 244 -2.50 -37.35 -19.12
C ARG A 244 -2.90 -38.40 -18.09
N ALA A 245 -3.46 -37.99 -16.96
CA ALA A 245 -3.94 -38.94 -15.95
C ALA A 245 -5.08 -39.83 -16.48
N ARG A 246 -6.06 -39.25 -17.19
CA ARG A 246 -7.14 -40.01 -17.84
C ARG A 246 -6.63 -40.94 -18.94
N SER A 247 -5.68 -40.51 -19.77
CA SER A 247 -5.12 -41.38 -20.82
C SER A 247 -4.33 -42.56 -20.26
N LEU A 248 -3.82 -42.44 -19.03
CA LEU A 248 -3.21 -43.52 -18.26
C LEU A 248 -4.24 -44.32 -17.43
N GLY A 249 -5.54 -44.07 -17.60
CA GLY A 249 -6.62 -44.83 -16.95
C GLY A 249 -6.93 -44.40 -15.52
N ILE A 250 -6.42 -43.27 -15.05
CA ILE A 250 -6.66 -42.78 -13.68
C ILE A 250 -7.95 -41.93 -13.68
N PRO A 251 -9.01 -42.33 -12.95
CA PRO A 251 -10.23 -41.53 -12.83
C PRO A 251 -10.02 -40.32 -11.90
N PRO A 252 -10.79 -39.23 -12.09
CA PRO A 252 -10.79 -38.12 -11.13
C PRO A 252 -11.22 -38.60 -9.75
N GLY A 253 -10.51 -38.15 -8.70
CA GLY A 253 -10.78 -38.57 -7.32
C GLY A 253 -9.52 -38.64 -6.47
N PRO A 254 -9.51 -39.45 -5.39
CA PRO A 254 -8.41 -39.50 -4.42
C PRO A 254 -7.02 -39.79 -5.05
N LEU A 255 -6.97 -40.59 -6.13
CA LEU A 255 -5.73 -40.92 -6.84
C LEU A 255 -5.07 -39.68 -7.48
N TYR A 256 -5.86 -38.71 -7.93
CA TYR A 256 -5.32 -37.43 -8.41
C TYR A 256 -4.64 -36.67 -7.26
N GLY A 257 -5.26 -36.65 -6.08
CA GLY A 257 -4.67 -36.02 -4.89
C GLY A 257 -3.35 -36.67 -4.50
N GLN A 258 -3.27 -38.01 -4.55
CA GLN A 258 -2.03 -38.75 -4.30
C GLN A 258 -0.92 -38.37 -5.29
N LEU A 259 -1.22 -38.34 -6.60
CA LEU A 259 -0.27 -37.95 -7.64
C LEU A 259 0.15 -36.47 -7.53
N MET A 260 -0.77 -35.57 -7.17
CA MET A 260 -0.46 -34.17 -6.92
C MET A 260 0.49 -34.00 -5.73
N ASN A 261 0.30 -34.80 -4.67
CA ASN A 261 1.14 -34.81 -3.47
C ASN A 261 2.48 -35.57 -3.64
N GLY A 262 2.80 -36.02 -4.86
CA GLY A 262 4.07 -36.68 -5.15
C GLY A 262 4.08 -38.19 -4.89
N CYS A 263 2.93 -38.81 -4.61
CA CYS A 263 2.83 -40.25 -4.43
C CYS A 263 2.61 -40.97 -5.77
N THR A 264 3.35 -42.06 -5.98
CA THR A 264 3.07 -43.02 -7.07
C THR A 264 1.79 -43.79 -6.76
N VAL A 265 0.94 -44.00 -7.77
CA VAL A 265 -0.30 -44.78 -7.65
C VAL A 265 -0.27 -46.00 -8.56
N ARG A 266 -0.96 -47.07 -8.15
CA ARG A 266 -1.19 -48.26 -8.99
C ARG A 266 -2.61 -48.25 -9.55
N VAL A 267 -2.73 -48.49 -10.85
CA VAL A 267 -4.01 -48.74 -11.53
C VAL A 267 -3.87 -50.04 -12.32
N GLY A 268 -4.52 -51.10 -11.84
CA GLY A 268 -4.27 -52.47 -12.30
C GLY A 268 -2.82 -52.88 -12.03
N ASP A 269 -2.14 -53.41 -13.05
CA ASP A 269 -0.74 -53.83 -12.96
C ASP A 269 0.28 -52.70 -13.24
N ARG A 270 -0.19 -51.49 -13.57
CA ARG A 270 0.66 -50.38 -13.97
C ARG A 270 0.88 -49.41 -12.81
N GLU A 271 2.14 -49.07 -12.56
CA GLU A 271 2.52 -47.96 -11.69
C GLU A 271 2.55 -46.65 -12.50
N VAL A 272 1.93 -45.61 -11.95
CA VAL A 272 1.94 -44.25 -12.52
C VAL A 272 2.58 -43.32 -11.51
N THR A 273 3.70 -42.71 -11.90
CA THR A 273 4.40 -41.73 -11.08
C THR A 273 3.84 -40.32 -11.31
N PRO A 274 4.03 -39.39 -10.37
CA PRO A 274 3.62 -37.99 -10.53
C PRO A 274 4.12 -37.35 -11.83
N ASP A 275 5.34 -37.64 -12.25
CA ASP A 275 5.93 -37.03 -13.45
C ASP A 275 5.26 -37.48 -14.75
N MET A 276 4.72 -38.71 -14.81
CA MET A 276 3.99 -39.22 -15.97
C MET A 276 2.70 -38.44 -16.26
N VAL A 277 2.13 -37.81 -15.23
CA VAL A 277 0.88 -37.05 -15.29
C VAL A 277 1.10 -35.56 -15.05
N ARG A 278 2.35 -35.09 -15.08
CA ARG A 278 2.68 -33.66 -14.97
C ARG A 278 3.01 -33.09 -16.34
N THR A 279 2.68 -31.83 -16.55
CA THR A 279 3.20 -30.98 -17.62
C THR A 279 4.22 -30.02 -17.04
N ARG A 280 5.33 -29.83 -17.75
CA ARG A 280 6.32 -28.80 -17.44
C ARG A 280 5.99 -27.58 -18.27
N SER A 281 5.83 -26.44 -17.61
CA SER A 281 5.82 -25.13 -18.28
C SER A 281 7.08 -24.37 -17.88
N GLU A 282 7.63 -23.63 -18.82
CA GLU A 282 8.80 -22.80 -18.65
C GLU A 282 8.42 -21.36 -18.98
N LYS A 283 8.82 -20.42 -18.14
CA LYS A 283 8.71 -18.99 -18.43
C LYS A 283 10.08 -18.35 -18.22
N ARG A 284 10.62 -17.74 -19.26
CA ARG A 284 11.88 -17.02 -19.24
C ARG A 284 11.60 -15.53 -19.13
N ILE A 285 12.27 -14.87 -18.18
CA ILE A 285 12.12 -13.45 -17.89
C ILE A 285 13.49 -12.81 -18.09
N HIS A 286 13.56 -11.75 -18.89
CA HIS A 286 14.77 -10.96 -19.07
C HIS A 286 14.82 -9.86 -18.01
N ILE A 287 15.89 -9.82 -17.23
CA ILE A 287 16.10 -8.87 -16.14
C ILE A 287 17.51 -8.29 -16.33
N PRO A 288 17.64 -7.12 -16.98
CA PRO A 288 18.94 -6.52 -17.26
C PRO A 288 19.77 -6.38 -15.98
N GLY A 289 20.98 -6.95 -15.99
CA GLY A 289 21.92 -6.86 -14.88
C GLY A 289 21.67 -7.86 -13.74
N LEU A 290 20.76 -8.84 -13.90
CA LEU A 290 20.40 -9.84 -12.88
C LEU A 290 21.60 -10.49 -12.18
N GLU A 291 22.72 -10.64 -12.89
CA GLU A 291 23.97 -11.17 -12.34
C GLU A 291 24.50 -10.39 -11.12
N LYS A 292 24.09 -9.12 -10.96
CA LYS A 292 24.45 -8.26 -9.83
C LYS A 292 23.48 -8.35 -8.64
N PHE A 293 22.38 -9.09 -8.79
CA PHE A 293 21.30 -9.20 -7.81
C PHE A 293 21.29 -10.57 -7.08
N LEU A 294 22.22 -11.47 -7.45
CA LEU A 294 22.36 -12.81 -6.90
C LEU A 294 23.49 -12.94 -5.89
#